data_AF-A0A941PWS5-F1
#
_entry.id   AF-A0A941PWS5-F1
#
_cell.length_a   1.000
_cell.length_b   1.000
_cell.length_c   1.000
_cell.angle_alpha   90.00
_cell.angle_beta   90.00
_cell.angle_gamma   90.00
#
_symmetry.space_group_name_H-M   'P 1'
#
loop_
_entity.id
_entity.type
_entity.pdbx_description
1 polymer ?
#
loop_
_entity_poly.entity_id
_entity_poly.type
_entity_poly.pdbx_seq_one_letter_code
_entity_poly.pdbx_strand_id
1 'polypeptide(L)'
;MLDNIDTLAARVAPADARWTLRAVDEISETLGVRQDVAEAPQRSRDAGVMVSVTRRGGLGHAASADLSEAGLADAFARAARMADAVAGRMVFVPEELPLADARGRFDGAVSRPVRSTPLRERLDALRAVCASAHGDERIVDWAASVLAVEVSQLLLTSEGGRTEQRWHVTMPHVQATAHVAGVTQTRSSAGQYNGFC
;
A
#
# COMPACT_ATOMS: atom_id res chain seq x y z
N MET A 1 14.74 3.95 -2.97
CA MET A 1 14.10 4.36 -4.24
C MET A 1 13.49 5.74 -4.13
N LEU A 2 12.89 6.10 -2.99
CA LEU A 2 12.34 7.44 -2.77
C LEU A 2 13.39 8.51 -2.49
N ASP A 3 14.67 8.14 -2.41
CA ASP A 3 15.78 8.95 -1.91
C ASP A 3 16.05 10.24 -2.71
N ASN A 4 15.61 10.30 -3.97
CA ASN A 4 15.80 11.46 -4.85
C ASN A 4 14.51 12.21 -5.18
N ILE A 5 13.35 11.75 -4.68
CA ILE A 5 12.04 12.31 -5.04
C ILE A 5 11.92 13.76 -4.57
N ASP A 6 12.50 14.11 -3.43
CA ASP A 6 12.54 15.47 -2.92
C ASP A 6 13.28 16.42 -3.85
N THR A 7 14.44 16.00 -4.33
CA THR A 7 15.29 16.76 -5.25
C THR A 7 14.61 16.93 -6.60
N LEU A 8 13.97 15.88 -7.12
CA LEU A 8 13.23 15.94 -8.38
C LEU A 8 11.99 16.83 -8.24
N ALA A 9 11.21 16.66 -7.17
CA ALA A 9 10.04 17.49 -6.91
C ALA A 9 10.41 18.97 -6.82
N ALA A 10 11.51 19.32 -6.14
CA ALA A 10 11.98 20.70 -6.05
C ALA A 10 12.29 21.36 -7.41
N ARG A 11 12.63 20.57 -8.44
CA ARG A 11 12.91 21.08 -9.80
C ARG A 11 11.66 21.32 -10.64
N VAL A 12 10.61 20.52 -10.42
CA VAL A 12 9.45 20.46 -11.33
C VAL A 12 8.14 20.92 -10.70
N ALA A 13 8.09 21.02 -9.37
CA ALA A 13 6.89 21.47 -8.67
C ALA A 13 6.57 22.93 -9.01
N PRO A 14 5.28 23.28 -9.14
CA PRO A 14 4.87 24.65 -9.45
C PRO A 14 5.22 25.60 -8.30
N ALA A 15 5.84 26.74 -8.63
CA ALA A 15 6.22 27.77 -7.66
C ALA A 15 5.06 28.70 -7.28
N ASP A 16 4.00 28.77 -8.09
CA ASP A 16 2.85 29.65 -7.94
C ASP A 16 1.59 28.92 -7.41
N ALA A 17 1.76 27.75 -6.78
CA ALA A 17 0.65 26.93 -6.29
C ALA A 17 1.01 26.22 -4.97
N ARG A 18 -0.01 25.93 -4.16
CA ARG A 18 0.12 25.01 -3.03
C ARG A 18 0.06 23.59 -3.57
N TRP A 19 0.90 22.69 -3.06
CA TRP A 19 0.92 21.30 -3.50
C TRP A 19 1.34 20.32 -2.42
N THR A 20 0.90 19.07 -2.57
CA THR A 20 1.41 17.93 -1.82
C THR A 20 1.85 16.84 -2.80
N LEU A 21 2.91 16.12 -2.47
CA LEU A 21 3.39 14.95 -3.20
C LEU A 21 3.53 13.81 -2.21
N ARG A 22 2.80 12.72 -2.47
CA ARG A 22 2.92 11.45 -1.75
C ARG A 22 3.58 10.43 -2.67
N ALA A 23 4.78 9.99 -2.31
CA ALA A 23 5.47 8.90 -2.97
C ALA A 23 5.36 7.61 -2.14
N VAL A 24 5.17 6.48 -2.83
CA VAL A 24 5.06 5.15 -2.21
C VAL A 24 5.96 4.18 -2.96
N ASP A 25 6.60 3.28 -2.21
CA ASP A 25 7.25 2.07 -2.70
C ASP A 25 6.81 0.92 -1.79
N GLU A 26 6.04 0.00 -2.35
CA GLU A 26 5.50 -1.17 -1.68
C GLU A 26 6.10 -2.44 -2.31
N ILE A 27 6.54 -3.37 -1.47
CA ILE A 27 6.97 -4.69 -1.90
C ILE A 27 6.19 -5.74 -1.11
N SER A 28 5.39 -6.55 -1.80
CA SER A 28 4.57 -7.60 -1.20
C SER A 28 4.97 -9.01 -1.65
N GLU A 29 4.78 -9.99 -0.75
CA GLU A 29 4.90 -11.41 -1.05
C GLU A 29 3.74 -12.17 -0.42
N THR A 30 3.08 -12.99 -1.21
CA THR A 30 2.03 -13.91 -0.76
C THR A 30 2.52 -15.34 -0.92
N LEU A 31 2.44 -16.10 0.18
CA LEU A 31 2.63 -17.55 0.18
C LEU A 31 1.30 -18.22 0.53
N GLY A 32 0.98 -19.31 -0.18
CA GLY A 32 -0.24 -20.09 0.02
C GLY A 32 0.05 -21.59 0.11
N VAL A 33 -0.72 -22.29 0.94
CA VAL A 33 -0.80 -23.75 0.99
C VAL A 33 -2.28 -24.10 1.04
N ARG A 34 -2.73 -24.95 0.11
CA ARG A 34 -4.10 -25.43 0.04
C ARG A 34 -4.09 -26.95 0.03
N GLN A 35 -4.89 -27.56 0.89
CA GLN A 35 -4.93 -29.02 1.03
C GLN A 35 -3.52 -29.63 1.18
N ASP A 36 -2.69 -28.98 2.00
CA ASP A 36 -1.30 -29.32 2.31
C ASP A 36 -0.31 -29.26 1.11
N VAL A 37 -0.78 -28.81 -0.05
CA VAL A 37 0.02 -28.55 -1.24
C VAL A 37 0.40 -27.08 -1.30
N ALA A 38 1.70 -26.80 -1.46
CA ALA A 38 2.18 -25.43 -1.61
C ALA A 38 1.81 -24.87 -2.99
N GLU A 39 1.27 -23.65 -3.00
CA GLU A 39 0.98 -22.90 -4.22
C GLU A 39 2.22 -22.11 -4.67
N ALA A 40 2.19 -21.61 -5.90
CA ALA A 40 3.27 -20.77 -6.43
C ALA A 40 3.37 -19.45 -5.63
N PRO A 41 4.55 -19.09 -5.09
CA PRO A 41 4.75 -17.80 -4.44
C PRO A 41 4.41 -16.64 -5.38
N GLN A 42 3.69 -15.64 -4.88
CA GLN A 42 3.41 -14.42 -5.62
C GLN A 42 4.19 -13.27 -5.01
N ARG A 43 4.81 -12.44 -5.86
CA ARG A 43 5.56 -11.25 -5.45
C ARG A 43 5.12 -10.08 -6.29
N SER A 44 4.96 -8.92 -5.67
CA SER A 44 4.66 -7.68 -6.35
C SER A 44 5.53 -6.57 -5.81
N ARG A 45 5.75 -5.57 -6.66
CA ARG A 45 6.26 -4.27 -6.27
C ARG A 45 5.38 -3.21 -6.93
N ASP A 46 4.88 -2.29 -6.14
CA ASP A 46 4.11 -1.14 -6.61
C ASP A 46 4.81 0.14 -6.14
N ALA A 47 5.08 1.06 -7.06
CA ALA A 47 5.76 2.30 -6.76
C ALA A 47 5.20 3.43 -7.62
N GLY A 48 5.04 4.61 -7.01
CA GLY A 48 4.47 5.75 -7.70
C GLY A 48 4.42 7.01 -6.83
N VAL A 49 4.08 8.10 -7.49
CA VAL A 49 3.75 9.38 -6.86
C VAL A 49 2.30 9.74 -7.14
N MET A 50 1.66 10.33 -6.15
CA MET A 50 0.42 11.09 -6.31
C MET A 50 0.70 12.53 -5.90
N VAL A 51 0.30 13.48 -6.74
CA VAL A 51 0.41 14.91 -6.47
C VAL A 51 -0.98 15.52 -6.35
N SER A 52 -1.11 16.48 -5.44
CA SER A 52 -2.27 17.35 -5.30
C SER A 52 -1.81 18.78 -5.51
N VAL A 53 -2.52 19.56 -6.32
CA VAL A 53 -2.20 20.96 -6.60
C VAL A 53 -3.44 21.81 -6.34
N THR A 54 -3.30 22.80 -5.47
CA THR A 54 -4.28 23.84 -5.20
C THR A 54 -3.85 25.12 -5.89
N ARG A 55 -4.71 25.64 -6.78
CA ARG A 55 -4.43 26.86 -7.55
C ARG A 55 -5.73 27.56 -7.95
N ARG A 56 -5.79 28.88 -7.75
CA ARG A 56 -6.93 29.74 -8.15
C ARG A 56 -8.30 29.24 -7.65
N GLY A 57 -8.37 28.75 -6.41
CA GLY A 57 -9.61 28.21 -5.83
C GLY A 57 -10.02 26.83 -6.36
N GLY A 58 -9.17 26.16 -7.14
CA GLY A 58 -9.36 24.79 -7.60
C GLY A 58 -8.37 23.82 -6.95
N LEU A 59 -8.79 22.56 -6.83
CA LEU A 59 -7.94 21.45 -6.38
C LEU A 59 -7.92 20.35 -7.44
N GLY A 60 -6.72 19.95 -7.86
CA GLY A 60 -6.54 18.88 -8.83
C GLY A 60 -5.55 17.84 -8.33
N HIS A 61 -5.70 16.61 -8.81
CA HIS A 61 -4.85 15.48 -8.46
C HIS A 61 -4.39 14.74 -9.71
N ALA A 62 -3.20 14.16 -9.63
CA ALA A 62 -2.68 13.25 -10.65
C ALA A 62 -1.70 12.26 -10.01
N ALA A 63 -1.47 11.14 -10.69
CA ALA A 63 -0.51 10.14 -10.26
C ALA A 63 0.34 9.63 -11.43
N SER A 64 1.53 9.12 -11.11
CA SER A 64 2.47 8.52 -12.05
C SER A 64 3.24 7.37 -11.40
N ALA A 65 3.43 6.28 -12.13
CA ALA A 65 4.40 5.24 -11.80
C ALA A 65 5.80 5.55 -12.38
N ASP A 66 5.90 6.50 -13.30
CA ASP A 66 7.19 7.05 -13.75
C ASP A 66 7.71 8.05 -12.71
N LEU A 67 8.75 7.62 -11.98
CA LEU A 67 9.42 8.37 -10.92
C LEU A 67 10.56 9.27 -11.44
N SER A 68 10.71 9.40 -12.76
CA SER A 68 11.67 10.31 -13.37
C SER A 68 11.26 11.78 -13.19
N GLU A 69 12.20 12.70 -13.46
CA GLU A 69 11.91 14.14 -13.49
C GLU A 69 10.74 14.47 -14.44
N ALA A 70 10.69 13.82 -15.61
CA ALA A 70 9.64 13.99 -16.60
C ALA A 70 8.29 13.45 -16.11
N GLY A 71 8.27 12.27 -15.46
CA GLY A 71 7.07 11.68 -14.91
C GLY A 71 6.45 12.52 -13.78
N LEU A 72 7.29 13.09 -12.91
CA LEU A 72 6.84 14.03 -11.88
C LEU A 72 6.33 15.33 -12.50
N ALA A 73 7.05 15.90 -13.47
CA ALA A 73 6.63 17.11 -14.17
C ALA A 73 5.27 16.93 -14.87
N ASP A 74 5.05 15.80 -15.54
CA ASP A 74 3.76 15.47 -16.15
C ASP A 74 2.64 15.33 -15.10
N ALA A 75 2.90 14.66 -13.98
CA ALA A 75 1.93 14.54 -12.90
C ALA A 75 1.52 15.91 -12.35
N PHE A 76 2.49 16.78 -12.03
CA PHE A 76 2.20 18.14 -11.58
C PHE A 76 1.42 18.94 -12.63
N ALA A 77 1.80 18.86 -13.90
CA ALA A 77 1.11 19.55 -14.98
C ALA A 77 -0.34 19.06 -15.14
N ARG A 78 -0.60 17.74 -15.03
CA ARG A 78 -1.95 17.17 -15.06
C ARG A 78 -2.79 17.63 -13.87
N ALA A 79 -2.23 17.61 -12.67
CA ALA A 79 -2.93 18.08 -11.47
C ALA A 79 -3.27 19.58 -11.56
N ALA A 80 -2.34 20.41 -12.04
CA ALA A 80 -2.57 21.84 -12.25
C ALA A 80 -3.67 22.11 -13.28
N ARG A 81 -3.68 21.38 -14.41
CA ARG A 81 -4.77 21.48 -15.40
C ARG A 81 -6.13 21.12 -14.81
N MET A 82 -6.18 20.08 -13.97
CA MET A 82 -7.42 19.71 -13.29
C MET A 82 -7.85 20.81 -12.31
N ALA A 83 -6.94 21.38 -11.53
CA ALA A 83 -7.23 22.48 -10.60
C ALA A 83 -7.82 23.69 -11.35
N ASP A 84 -7.19 24.12 -12.45
CA ASP A 84 -7.70 25.22 -13.28
C ASP A 84 -9.10 24.91 -13.87
N ALA A 85 -9.37 23.66 -14.25
CA ALA A 85 -10.66 23.25 -14.84
C ALA A 85 -11.82 23.25 -13.83
N VAL A 86 -11.55 23.03 -12.54
CA VAL A 86 -12.57 23.00 -11.48
C VAL A 86 -12.66 24.29 -10.68
N ALA A 87 -11.78 25.26 -10.94
CA ALA A 87 -11.79 26.56 -10.30
C ALA A 87 -13.18 27.24 -10.38
N GLY A 88 -13.65 27.77 -9.25
CA GLY A 88 -14.97 28.39 -9.13
C GLY A 88 -16.15 27.39 -9.08
N ARG A 89 -15.89 26.08 -9.11
CA ARG A 89 -16.90 25.01 -8.98
C ARG A 89 -16.68 24.11 -7.76
N MET A 90 -15.69 24.43 -6.93
CA MET A 90 -15.39 23.71 -5.70
C MET A 90 -16.51 23.92 -4.66
N VAL A 91 -16.82 22.88 -3.89
CA VAL A 91 -17.82 22.92 -2.80
C VAL A 91 -17.21 23.29 -1.44
N PHE A 92 -15.90 23.55 -1.42
CA PHE A 92 -15.14 24.05 -0.28
C PHE A 92 -14.02 24.96 -0.81
N VAL A 93 -13.35 25.70 0.07
CA VAL A 93 -12.23 26.58 -0.29
C VAL A 93 -10.92 25.83 -0.04
N PRO A 94 -10.20 25.34 -1.08
CA PRO A 94 -8.99 24.56 -0.88
C PRO A 94 -7.87 25.30 -0.15
N GLU A 95 -7.84 26.63 -0.25
CA GLU A 95 -6.88 27.49 0.43
C GLU A 95 -7.07 27.50 1.96
N GLU A 96 -8.27 27.17 2.46
CA GLU A 96 -8.56 27.06 3.90
C GLU A 96 -8.10 25.73 4.50
N LEU A 97 -7.66 24.76 3.68
CA LEU A 97 -7.11 23.51 4.18
C LEU A 97 -5.84 23.77 5.00
N PRO A 98 -5.68 23.08 6.15
CA PRO A 98 -4.52 23.25 7.02
C PRO A 98 -3.20 23.12 6.27
N LEU A 99 -2.23 23.97 6.64
CA LEU A 99 -0.86 23.80 6.19
C LEU A 99 -0.30 22.50 6.77
N ALA A 100 0.48 21.80 5.95
CA ALA A 100 1.17 20.58 6.36
C ALA A 100 2.67 20.82 6.27
N ASP A 101 3.25 21.43 7.30
CA ASP A 101 4.69 21.74 7.41
C ASP A 101 5.45 20.74 8.30
N ALA A 102 4.75 19.73 8.83
CA ALA A 102 5.31 18.73 9.70
C ALA A 102 6.52 18.01 9.06
N ARG A 103 7.55 17.83 9.87
CA ARG A 103 8.76 17.10 9.51
C ARG A 103 9.00 15.97 10.48
N GLY A 104 9.33 14.80 9.95
CA GLY A 104 9.58 13.65 10.80
C GLY A 104 9.84 12.39 10.02
N ARG A 105 10.33 11.39 10.75
CA ARG A 105 10.54 10.05 10.25
C ARG A 105 9.97 9.05 11.24
N PHE A 106 9.23 8.07 10.72
CA PHE A 106 8.73 6.94 11.49
C PHE A 106 9.23 5.65 10.85
N ASP A 107 9.91 4.82 11.65
CA ASP A 107 10.25 3.45 11.28
C ASP A 107 9.48 2.51 12.22
N GLY A 108 8.64 1.65 11.65
CA GLY A 108 7.91 0.63 12.40
C GLY A 108 8.88 -0.37 13.06
N ALA A 109 8.53 -0.83 14.26
CA ALA A 109 9.33 -1.81 14.97
C ALA A 109 9.29 -3.17 14.24
N VAL A 110 10.46 -3.66 13.81
CA VAL A 110 10.61 -4.99 13.20
C VAL A 110 11.64 -5.79 13.98
N SER A 111 11.18 -6.81 14.71
CA SER A 111 12.07 -7.75 15.41
C SER A 111 12.72 -8.74 14.44
N ARG A 112 11.92 -9.30 13.51
CA ARG A 112 12.39 -10.23 12.49
C ARG A 112 11.63 -10.00 11.18
N PRO A 113 12.27 -9.47 10.13
CA PRO A 113 11.62 -9.31 8.82
C PRO A 113 11.18 -10.68 8.28
N VAL A 114 9.92 -10.85 7.88
CA VAL A 114 9.44 -12.16 7.38
C VAL A 114 10.31 -12.68 6.22
N ARG A 115 10.75 -11.78 5.33
CA ARG A 115 11.61 -12.14 4.19
C ARG A 115 13.04 -12.53 4.58
N SER A 116 13.49 -12.28 5.82
CA SER A 116 14.79 -12.80 6.29
C SER A 116 14.72 -14.27 6.67
N THR A 117 13.52 -14.83 6.88
CA THR A 117 13.33 -16.27 7.12
C THR A 117 13.37 -17.04 5.80
N PRO A 118 14.12 -18.17 5.71
CA PRO A 118 14.18 -18.99 4.51
C PRO A 118 12.78 -19.40 4.00
N LEU A 119 12.58 -19.38 2.68
CA LEU A 119 11.28 -19.71 2.07
C LEU A 119 10.76 -21.09 2.51
N ARG A 120 11.66 -22.08 2.62
CA ARG A 120 11.35 -23.42 3.14
C ARG A 120 10.71 -23.36 4.52
N GLU A 121 11.36 -22.69 5.47
CA GLU A 121 10.87 -22.59 6.86
C GLU A 121 9.49 -21.91 6.92
N ARG A 122 9.28 -20.89 6.08
CA ARG A 122 7.97 -20.21 6.00
C ARG A 122 6.88 -21.11 5.42
N LEU A 123 7.18 -21.87 4.37
CA LEU A 123 6.24 -22.84 3.79
C LEU A 123 5.98 -24.01 4.73
N ASP A 124 6.97 -24.49 5.46
CA ASP A 124 6.81 -25.58 6.42
C ASP A 124 5.93 -25.13 7.60
N ALA A 125 6.10 -23.91 8.11
CA ALA A 125 5.20 -23.33 9.09
C ALA A 125 3.77 -23.18 8.55
N LEU A 126 3.62 -22.73 7.30
CA LEU A 126 2.30 -22.56 6.66
C LEU A 126 1.60 -23.91 6.42
N ARG A 127 2.35 -24.94 6.04
CA ARG A 127 1.86 -26.33 5.94
C ARG A 127 1.37 -26.85 7.27
N ALA A 128 2.10 -26.61 8.37
CA ALA A 128 1.65 -27.03 9.69
C ALA A 128 0.33 -26.36 10.11
N VAL A 129 0.13 -25.08 9.77
CA VAL A 129 -1.13 -24.37 10.01
C VAL A 129 -2.25 -24.86 9.07
N CYS A 130 -1.93 -25.16 7.81
CA CYS A 130 -2.90 -25.71 6.85
C CYS A 130 -3.41 -27.07 7.34
N ALA A 131 -2.51 -27.98 7.69
CA ALA A 131 -2.86 -29.32 8.17
C ALA A 131 -3.74 -29.28 9.43
N SER A 132 -3.52 -28.32 10.34
CA SER A 132 -4.34 -28.19 11.55
C SER A 132 -5.77 -27.69 11.28
N ALA A 133 -6.02 -27.10 10.11
CA ALA A 133 -7.35 -26.68 9.69
C ALA A 133 -8.24 -27.84 9.22
N HIS A 134 -7.68 -29.02 8.95
CA HIS A 134 -8.43 -30.24 8.59
C HIS A 134 -8.62 -31.15 9.81
N GLY A 135 -9.35 -30.64 10.83
CA GLY A 135 -9.60 -31.36 12.08
C GLY A 135 -10.84 -32.28 12.06
N ASP A 136 -11.61 -32.29 10.98
CA ASP A 136 -12.88 -33.02 10.86
C ASP A 136 -13.10 -33.44 9.40
N GLU A 137 -13.57 -34.67 9.16
CA GLU A 137 -13.79 -35.24 7.82
C GLU A 137 -14.81 -34.45 6.97
N ARG A 138 -15.65 -33.65 7.62
CA ARG A 138 -16.64 -32.80 6.95
C ARG A 138 -16.00 -31.58 6.30
N ILE A 139 -14.73 -31.29 6.59
CA ILE A 139 -13.95 -30.21 5.97
C ILE A 139 -13.48 -30.67 4.59
N VAL A 140 -14.13 -30.15 3.56
CA VAL A 140 -13.87 -30.53 2.17
C VAL A 140 -12.79 -29.67 1.50
N ASP A 141 -12.46 -28.53 2.09
CA ASP A 141 -11.42 -27.62 1.58
C ASP A 141 -10.79 -26.82 2.73
N TRP A 142 -9.47 -26.64 2.70
CA TRP A 142 -8.74 -25.87 3.69
C TRP A 142 -7.50 -25.24 3.07
N ALA A 143 -7.15 -24.04 3.56
CA ALA A 143 -5.98 -23.32 3.10
C ALA A 143 -5.41 -22.43 4.20
N ALA A 144 -4.11 -22.21 4.13
CA ALA A 144 -3.41 -21.20 4.91
C ALA A 144 -2.56 -20.34 3.97
N SER A 145 -2.54 -19.04 4.22
CA SER A 145 -1.69 -18.10 3.49
C SER A 145 -1.07 -17.06 4.42
N VAL A 146 0.02 -16.45 3.96
CA VAL A 146 0.59 -15.27 4.61
C VAL A 146 0.92 -14.22 3.55
N LEU A 147 0.45 -12.99 3.79
CA LEU A 147 0.87 -11.81 3.06
C LEU A 147 1.89 -11.06 3.90
N ALA A 148 3.06 -10.79 3.33
CA ALA A 148 4.07 -9.91 3.91
C ALA A 148 4.21 -8.66 3.04
N VAL A 149 3.96 -7.50 3.62
CA VAL A 149 4.06 -6.19 2.95
C VAL A 149 5.12 -5.34 3.63
N GLU A 150 5.94 -4.68 2.83
CA GLU A 150 6.81 -3.61 3.26
C GLU A 150 6.43 -2.36 2.49
N VAL A 151 6.14 -1.27 3.20
CA VAL A 151 5.77 0.01 2.61
C VAL A 151 6.74 1.07 3.07
N SER A 152 7.25 1.84 2.12
CA SER A 152 7.94 3.11 2.37
C SER A 152 7.13 4.24 1.74
N GLN A 153 6.86 5.29 2.51
CA GLN A 153 6.08 6.44 2.07
C GLN A 153 6.82 7.74 2.39
N LEU A 154 6.84 8.65 1.43
CA LEU A 154 7.34 10.01 1.58
C LEU A 154 6.21 11.00 1.27
N LEU A 155 5.94 11.93 2.18
CA LEU A 155 5.05 13.06 1.96
C LEU A 155 5.88 14.35 1.94
N LEU A 156 5.75 15.11 0.85
CA LEU A 156 6.34 16.43 0.64
C LEU A 156 5.23 17.46 0.42
N THR A 157 5.46 18.69 0.86
CA THR A 157 4.49 19.78 0.68
C THR A 157 5.19 21.08 0.26
N SER A 158 4.45 21.96 -0.43
CA SER A 158 4.90 23.30 -0.80
C SER A 158 5.31 24.16 0.40
N GLU A 159 4.74 23.89 1.56
CA GLU A 159 4.97 24.56 2.85
C GLU A 159 6.25 24.08 3.55
N GLY A 160 6.99 23.17 2.92
CA GLY A 160 8.24 22.64 3.44
C GLY A 160 8.07 21.45 4.38
N GLY A 161 6.89 20.83 4.42
CA GLY A 161 6.66 19.57 5.11
C GLY A 161 7.43 18.42 4.46
N ARG A 162 7.97 17.53 5.29
CA ARG A 162 8.69 16.32 4.87
C ARG A 162 8.50 15.22 5.90
N THR A 163 7.56 14.33 5.65
CA THR A 163 7.33 13.17 6.52
C THR A 163 7.65 11.88 5.79
N GLU A 164 8.47 11.05 6.42
CA GLU A 164 8.87 9.74 5.91
C GLU A 164 8.38 8.65 6.85
N GLN A 165 7.81 7.60 6.29
CA GLN A 165 7.26 6.50 7.08
C GLN A 165 7.62 5.17 6.42
N ARG A 166 8.10 4.24 7.24
CA ARG A 166 8.35 2.86 6.83
C ARG A 166 7.65 1.92 7.79
N TRP A 167 6.93 0.95 7.27
CA TRP A 167 6.31 -0.08 8.09
C TRP A 167 6.27 -1.42 7.37
N HIS A 168 6.17 -2.47 8.18
CA HIS A 168 6.08 -3.86 7.72
C HIS A 168 4.83 -4.48 8.32
N VAL A 169 4.05 -5.15 7.49
CA VAL A 169 2.83 -5.84 7.91
C VAL A 169 2.92 -7.30 7.51
N THR A 170 2.53 -8.18 8.43
CA THR A 170 2.37 -9.61 8.17
C THR A 170 0.95 -10.00 8.49
N MET A 171 0.24 -10.49 7.48
CA MET A 171 -1.17 -10.85 7.59
C MET A 171 -1.29 -12.36 7.35
N PRO A 172 -1.32 -13.18 8.43
CA PRO A 172 -1.64 -14.59 8.31
C PRO A 172 -3.13 -14.77 8.05
N HIS A 173 -3.47 -15.78 7.28
CA HIS A 173 -4.84 -16.17 6.99
C HIS A 173 -4.96 -17.69 6.99
N VAL A 174 -6.03 -18.19 7.59
CA VAL A 174 -6.44 -19.60 7.49
C VAL A 174 -7.92 -19.65 7.19
N GLN A 175 -8.33 -20.59 6.35
CA GLN A 175 -9.72 -20.86 6.04
C GLN A 175 -9.99 -22.36 5.97
N ALA A 176 -11.21 -22.74 6.34
CA ALA A 176 -11.74 -24.10 6.22
C ALA A 176 -13.20 -24.04 5.76
N THR A 177 -13.55 -24.92 4.84
CA THR A 177 -14.90 -25.08 4.30
C THR A 177 -15.41 -26.47 4.63
N ALA A 178 -16.51 -26.53 5.39
CA ALA A 178 -17.20 -27.77 5.70
C ALA A 178 -18.43 -27.96 4.81
N HIS A 179 -18.76 -29.21 4.49
CA HIS A 179 -19.98 -29.58 3.78
C HIS A 179 -20.71 -30.73 4.49
N VAL A 180 -21.98 -30.54 4.83
CA VAL A 180 -22.81 -31.55 5.51
C VAL A 180 -24.25 -31.43 5.03
N ALA A 181 -24.85 -32.55 4.61
CA ALA A 181 -26.28 -32.62 4.26
C ALA A 181 -26.75 -31.52 3.29
N GLY A 182 -25.95 -31.21 2.27
CA GLY A 182 -26.26 -30.18 1.28
C GLY A 182 -25.95 -28.74 1.71
N VAL A 183 -25.43 -28.53 2.92
CA VAL A 183 -25.05 -27.21 3.45
C VAL A 183 -23.54 -27.06 3.39
N THR A 184 -23.06 -25.98 2.77
CA THR A 184 -21.64 -25.59 2.74
C THR A 184 -21.42 -24.36 3.60
N GLN A 185 -20.38 -24.38 4.43
CA GLN A 185 -20.01 -23.25 5.26
C GLN A 185 -18.50 -23.06 5.31
N THR A 186 -18.06 -21.83 5.05
CA THR A 186 -16.67 -21.42 5.20
C THR A 186 -16.48 -20.60 6.48
N ARG A 187 -15.35 -20.83 7.14
CA ARG A 187 -14.84 -20.03 8.25
C ARG A 187 -13.40 -19.66 7.98
N SER A 188 -12.98 -18.51 8.46
CA SER A 188 -11.61 -18.05 8.36
C SER A 188 -11.17 -17.32 9.63
N SER A 189 -9.86 -17.16 9.80
CA SER A 189 -9.32 -16.16 10.72
C SER A 189 -9.63 -14.74 10.22
N ALA A 190 -9.51 -13.75 11.11
CA ALA A 190 -9.43 -12.34 10.70
C ALA A 190 -8.33 -12.19 9.64
N GLY A 191 -8.61 -11.47 8.55
CA GLY A 191 -7.69 -11.31 7.41
C GLY A 191 -8.23 -11.76 6.05
N GLN A 192 -9.40 -12.39 5.96
CA GLN A 192 -10.04 -12.63 4.65
C GLN A 192 -10.43 -11.26 4.05
N TYR A 193 -9.98 -10.97 2.82
CA TYR A 193 -10.21 -9.69 2.12
C TYR A 193 -9.45 -8.48 2.69
N ASN A 194 -8.12 -8.61 2.83
CA ASN A 194 -7.14 -7.52 3.01
C ASN A 194 -6.89 -7.05 4.44
N GLY A 195 -7.53 -7.63 5.46
CA GLY A 195 -7.04 -7.67 6.85
C GLY A 195 -6.68 -6.35 7.55
N PHE A 196 -6.94 -5.18 6.95
CA PHE A 196 -6.90 -3.89 7.61
C PHE A 196 -8.16 -3.79 8.47
N CYS A 197 -8.03 -4.12 9.75
CA CYS A 197 -9.02 -3.82 10.78
C CYS A 197 -8.45 -2.76 11.72
#